data_AF-A0A496Q213-F1
#
_entry.id   AF-A0A496Q213-F1
#
_cell.length_a   1.000
_cell.length_b   1.000
_cell.length_c   1.000
_cell.angle_alpha   90.00
_cell.angle_beta   90.00
_cell.angle_gamma   90.00
#
_symmetry.space_group_name_H-M   'P 1'
#
loop_
_entity.id
_entity.type
_entity.pdbx_description
1 polymer ?
#
loop_
_entity_poly.entity_id
_entity_poly.type
_entity_poly.pdbx_seq_one_letter_code
_entity_poly.pdbx_strand_id
1 'polypeptide(L)'
;MTKKSVDMKGSLQARARIFACSISCLLISLFVSAQVGYAAEIAGDLDGDGKATVLDVVRLINHIEGVTYLSADSAPLADVNVDGFIDGADIEALVDAVLARNPLATLPGARIAGFSPGDGEGDVAVTRETIVRFSLPLAEDTIIDQDSFHAEFGGHRLLTRIELSSDRQKVTLFYLERLPSSARIRVTFDGADIKDFLDRDIDFNGDDAPG
;
A
#
# COMPACT_ATOMS: atom_id res chain seq x y z
N MET A 1 -51.09 27.87 -11.09
CA MET A 1 -50.45 28.51 -9.92
C MET A 1 -49.09 27.84 -9.76
N THR A 2 -47.99 28.17 -10.44
CA THR A 2 -47.34 29.43 -10.90
C THR A 2 -46.71 30.28 -9.79
N LYS A 3 -45.38 30.13 -9.61
CA LYS A 3 -44.30 31.13 -9.29
C LYS A 3 -43.26 30.56 -8.31
N LYS A 4 -41.95 30.87 -8.36
CA LYS A 4 -41.08 31.59 -9.32
C LYS A 4 -39.60 31.37 -8.89
N SER A 5 -38.71 31.14 -9.84
CA SER A 5 -37.24 31.25 -9.70
C SER A 5 -36.80 32.71 -9.90
N VAL A 6 -35.73 33.14 -9.22
CA VAL A 6 -35.09 34.44 -9.42
C VAL A 6 -33.66 34.23 -9.90
N ASP A 7 -33.41 34.76 -11.09
CA ASP A 7 -32.16 34.80 -11.82
C ASP A 7 -31.75 36.27 -11.90
N MET A 8 -30.52 36.62 -11.50
CA MET A 8 -30.01 38.00 -11.53
C MET A 8 -28.88 38.11 -12.57
N LYS A 9 -29.27 38.60 -13.75
CA LYS A 9 -28.34 39.13 -14.78
C LYS A 9 -27.93 40.56 -14.43
N GLY A 10 -26.64 40.76 -14.16
CA GLY A 10 -25.99 42.07 -14.13
C GLY A 10 -25.44 42.42 -15.52
N SER A 11 -25.79 43.60 -16.01
CA SER A 11 -25.62 44.11 -17.37
C SER A 11 -24.17 44.44 -17.77
N LEU A 12 -23.81 44.11 -19.03
CA LEU A 12 -22.68 44.71 -19.74
C LEU A 12 -22.90 46.22 -19.92
N GLN A 13 -21.91 47.02 -19.51
CA GLN A 13 -21.60 48.31 -20.12
C GLN A 13 -20.09 48.33 -20.39
N ALA A 14 -19.75 48.23 -21.67
CA ALA A 14 -18.40 48.33 -22.18
C ALA A 14 -17.88 49.76 -22.04
N ARG A 15 -16.61 49.90 -21.65
CA ARG A 15 -15.73 50.99 -22.13
C ARG A 15 -14.27 50.65 -21.87
N ALA A 16 -13.63 50.14 -22.92
CA ALA A 16 -12.20 50.01 -23.04
C ALA A 16 -11.53 51.39 -22.97
N ARG A 17 -10.57 51.57 -22.07
CA ARG A 17 -9.49 52.55 -22.22
C ARG A 17 -8.19 51.94 -21.70
N ILE A 18 -7.27 51.83 -22.65
CA ILE A 18 -5.88 51.39 -22.55
C ILE A 18 -5.14 52.32 -21.57
N PHE A 19 -4.49 51.75 -20.56
CA PHE A 19 -3.37 52.41 -19.88
C PHE A 19 -2.31 51.35 -19.57
N ALA A 20 -1.27 51.34 -20.41
CA ALA A 20 -0.03 50.66 -20.13
C ALA A 20 0.69 51.39 -19.01
N CYS A 21 1.01 50.72 -17.91
CA CYS A 21 2.23 51.01 -17.16
C CYS A 21 2.61 49.78 -16.35
N SER A 22 3.77 49.24 -16.69
CA SER A 22 4.38 48.03 -16.17
C SER A 22 4.78 48.19 -14.69
N ILE A 23 5.01 47.05 -14.03
CA ILE A 23 5.59 46.87 -12.68
C ILE A 23 4.54 46.76 -11.55
N SER A 24 4.22 45.52 -11.17
CA SER A 24 4.44 44.98 -9.82
C SER A 24 3.41 43.92 -9.45
N CYS A 25 3.89 42.84 -8.84
CA CYS A 25 3.11 41.82 -8.11
C CYS A 25 2.26 40.85 -8.95
N LEU A 26 2.94 40.13 -9.85
CA LEU A 26 2.65 38.74 -10.17
C LEU A 26 2.88 37.86 -8.91
N LEU A 27 1.98 37.92 -7.92
CA LEU A 27 1.92 36.95 -6.82
C LEU A 27 0.99 35.80 -7.24
N ILE A 28 1.44 35.05 -8.24
CA ILE A 28 0.99 33.67 -8.45
C ILE A 28 1.68 32.89 -7.34
N SER A 29 0.97 32.58 -6.26
CA SER A 29 1.49 31.62 -5.27
C SER A 29 1.56 30.27 -5.97
N LEU A 30 2.77 29.95 -6.45
CA LEU A 30 3.19 28.61 -6.81
C LEU A 30 2.87 27.70 -5.62
N PHE A 31 1.79 26.93 -5.72
CA PHE A 31 1.72 25.67 -5.02
C PHE A 31 2.80 24.79 -5.65
N VAL A 32 4.00 24.82 -5.07
CA VAL A 32 5.00 23.77 -5.32
C VAL A 32 4.45 22.55 -4.61
N SER A 33 3.69 21.72 -5.32
CA SER A 33 3.58 20.31 -4.95
C SER A 33 5.00 19.76 -5.03
N ALA A 34 5.64 19.59 -3.88
CA ALA A 34 6.81 18.74 -3.78
C ALA A 34 6.34 17.36 -4.21
N GLN A 35 6.61 17.01 -5.45
CA GLN A 35 6.61 15.62 -5.86
C GLN A 35 7.76 15.01 -5.07
N VAL A 36 7.44 14.33 -3.96
CA VAL A 36 8.37 13.39 -3.36
C VAL A 36 8.58 12.36 -4.46
N GLY A 37 9.70 12.47 -5.15
CA GLY A 37 10.12 11.42 -6.05
C GLY A 37 10.32 10.20 -5.18
N TYR A 38 9.44 9.21 -5.31
CA TYR A 38 9.69 7.89 -4.79
C TYR A 38 11.03 7.45 -5.38
N ALA A 39 12.09 7.52 -4.58
CA ALA A 39 13.27 6.75 -4.89
C ALA A 39 12.77 5.31 -4.82
N ALA A 40 12.60 4.67 -5.97
CA ALA A 40 12.30 3.25 -6.01
C ALA A 40 13.42 2.57 -5.24
N GLU A 41 13.13 2.15 -4.02
CA GLU A 41 14.11 1.51 -3.16
C GLU A 41 14.57 0.25 -3.91
N ILE A 42 15.88 0.16 -4.13
CA ILE A 42 16.47 -0.86 -4.99
C ILE A 42 16.44 -2.15 -4.17
N ALA A 43 15.89 -3.23 -4.74
CA ALA A 43 16.00 -4.55 -4.14
C ALA A 43 17.46 -4.80 -3.71
N GLY A 44 17.70 -5.35 -2.53
CA GLY A 44 19.06 -5.64 -2.04
C GLY A 44 19.90 -4.44 -1.58
N ASP A 45 19.37 -3.22 -1.52
CA ASP A 45 19.96 -2.12 -0.74
C ASP A 45 19.58 -2.31 0.74
N LEU A 46 20.51 -2.81 1.57
CA LEU A 46 20.24 -3.24 2.94
C LEU A 46 20.79 -2.26 4.00
N ASP A 47 21.44 -1.15 3.60
CA ASP A 47 21.62 0.03 4.45
C ASP A 47 20.84 1.28 4.07
N GLY A 48 20.13 1.27 2.94
CA GLY A 48 19.38 2.43 2.49
C GLY A 48 20.30 3.57 2.03
N ASP A 49 21.50 3.25 1.54
CA ASP A 49 22.40 4.26 0.95
C ASP A 49 22.04 4.60 -0.52
N GLY A 50 21.02 3.92 -1.05
CA GLY A 50 20.53 4.04 -2.41
C GLY A 50 21.27 3.14 -3.40
N LYS A 51 22.11 2.20 -2.96
CA LYS A 51 22.91 1.32 -3.82
C LYS A 51 23.02 -0.08 -3.24
N ALA A 52 22.73 -1.08 -4.07
CA ALA A 52 23.11 -2.46 -3.78
C ALA A 52 24.64 -2.65 -3.98
N THR A 53 25.36 -2.94 -2.89
CA THR A 53 26.82 -3.11 -2.87
C THR A 53 27.26 -4.42 -2.19
N VAL A 54 28.57 -4.68 -2.17
CA VAL A 54 29.15 -5.82 -1.41
C VAL A 54 28.85 -5.70 0.09
N LEU A 55 28.62 -4.49 0.62
CA LEU A 55 28.28 -4.32 2.02
C LEU A 55 26.92 -4.96 2.34
N ASP A 56 25.96 -4.84 1.42
CA ASP A 56 24.63 -5.43 1.54
C ASP A 56 24.68 -6.95 1.47
N VAL A 57 25.53 -7.51 0.61
CA VAL A 57 25.80 -8.96 0.59
C VAL A 57 26.26 -9.46 1.96
N VAL A 58 27.16 -8.73 2.63
CA VAL A 58 27.63 -9.11 3.98
C VAL A 58 26.49 -9.01 5.01
N ARG A 59 25.63 -8.00 4.91
CA ARG A 59 24.44 -7.88 5.79
C ARG A 59 23.47 -9.03 5.59
N LEU A 60 23.21 -9.39 4.34
CA LEU A 60 22.33 -10.50 3.98
C LEU A 60 22.86 -11.82 4.53
N ILE A 61 24.16 -12.09 4.38
CA ILE A 61 24.80 -13.27 4.96
C ILE A 61 24.64 -13.28 6.48
N ASN A 62 24.92 -12.17 7.16
CA ASN A 62 24.78 -12.10 8.61
C ASN A 62 23.33 -12.30 9.08
N HIS A 63 22.35 -11.89 8.27
CA HIS A 63 20.94 -12.12 8.54
C HIS A 63 20.56 -13.60 8.43
N ILE A 64 20.95 -14.25 7.33
CA ILE A 64 20.69 -15.67 7.07
C ILE A 64 21.37 -16.55 8.13
N GLU A 65 22.60 -16.22 8.52
CA GLU A 65 23.35 -16.93 9.56
C GLU A 65 22.90 -16.56 11.00
N GLY A 66 21.95 -15.63 11.16
CA GLY A 66 21.42 -15.21 12.46
C GLY A 66 22.41 -14.45 13.34
N VAL A 67 23.47 -13.88 12.77
CA VAL A 67 24.47 -13.06 13.46
C VAL A 67 23.92 -11.66 13.73
N THR A 68 23.31 -11.03 12.72
CA THR A 68 22.63 -9.73 12.84
C THR A 68 21.37 -9.73 12.00
N TYR A 69 20.23 -9.40 12.60
CA TYR A 69 18.96 -9.31 11.86
C TYR A 69 18.82 -7.98 11.13
N LEU A 70 18.18 -8.02 9.95
CA LEU A 70 17.79 -6.84 9.20
C LEU A 70 16.73 -6.04 9.95
N SER A 71 16.71 -4.74 9.70
CA SER A 71 15.63 -3.85 10.18
C SER A 71 14.32 -4.18 9.46
N ALA A 72 13.19 -3.73 10.03
CA ALA A 72 11.88 -3.93 9.43
C ALA A 72 11.76 -3.32 8.03
N ASP A 73 12.49 -2.23 7.76
CA ASP A 73 12.47 -1.53 6.47
C ASP A 73 13.34 -2.25 5.43
N SER A 74 14.47 -2.80 5.85
CA SER A 74 15.42 -3.51 4.97
C SER A 74 15.06 -4.98 4.72
N ALA A 75 14.33 -5.63 5.62
CA ALA A 75 14.01 -7.05 5.50
C ALA A 75 13.16 -7.39 4.24
N PRO A 76 12.15 -6.59 3.85
CA PRO A 76 11.42 -6.78 2.60
C PRO A 76 12.28 -6.63 1.34
N LEU A 77 13.40 -5.91 1.42
CA LEU A 77 14.31 -5.71 0.28
C LEU A 77 15.29 -6.88 0.09
N ALA A 78 15.34 -7.82 1.04
CA ALA A 78 16.33 -8.90 1.07
C ALA A 78 15.97 -10.12 0.23
N ASP A 79 14.69 -10.29 -0.11
CA ASP A 79 14.23 -11.25 -1.13
C ASP A 79 14.45 -10.61 -2.51
N VAL A 80 15.68 -10.74 -3.00
CA VAL A 80 16.21 -10.05 -4.17
C VAL A 80 15.78 -10.78 -5.45
N ASN A 81 15.60 -12.11 -5.39
CA ASN A 81 15.14 -12.91 -6.51
C ASN A 81 13.59 -13.02 -6.57
N VAL A 82 12.89 -12.52 -5.54
CA VAL A 82 11.43 -12.45 -5.40
C VAL A 82 10.78 -13.85 -5.42
N ASP A 83 11.42 -14.82 -4.78
CA ASP A 83 10.90 -16.19 -4.65
C ASP A 83 10.07 -16.43 -3.36
N GLY A 84 10.01 -15.42 -2.49
CA GLY A 84 9.28 -15.42 -1.23
C GLY A 84 10.07 -15.94 -0.04
N PHE A 85 11.34 -16.31 -0.23
CA PHE A 85 12.26 -16.72 0.81
C PHE A 85 13.48 -15.80 0.82
N ILE A 86 14.09 -15.64 2.00
CA ILE A 86 15.37 -14.92 2.14
C ILE A 86 16.43 -15.98 2.38
N ASP A 87 17.17 -16.35 1.34
CA ASP A 87 18.15 -17.44 1.37
C ASP A 87 19.40 -17.23 0.49
N GLY A 88 20.13 -18.30 0.22
CA GLY A 88 21.36 -18.25 -0.57
C GLY A 88 21.16 -17.84 -2.03
N ALA A 89 19.97 -18.02 -2.59
CA ALA A 89 19.65 -17.58 -3.94
C ALA A 89 19.61 -16.05 -4.04
N ASP A 90 19.22 -15.36 -2.97
CA ASP A 90 19.27 -13.89 -2.90
C ASP A 90 20.70 -13.37 -2.84
N ILE A 91 21.59 -14.08 -2.14
CA ILE A 91 23.02 -13.76 -2.12
C ILE A 91 23.59 -13.84 -3.54
N GLU A 92 23.27 -14.89 -4.29
CA GLU A 92 23.73 -15.06 -5.68
C GLU A 92 23.20 -13.94 -6.58
N ALA A 93 21.89 -13.66 -6.50
CA ALA A 93 21.25 -12.59 -7.26
C ALA A 93 21.87 -11.21 -6.96
N LEU A 94 22.11 -10.92 -5.69
CA LEU A 94 22.70 -9.65 -5.25
C LEU A 94 24.16 -9.52 -5.71
N VAL A 95 24.96 -10.58 -5.61
CA VAL A 95 26.35 -10.59 -6.09
C VAL A 95 26.42 -10.34 -7.60
N ASP A 96 25.56 -10.99 -8.38
CA ASP A 96 25.54 -10.80 -9.84
C ASP A 96 25.15 -9.36 -10.22
N ALA A 97 24.28 -8.72 -9.45
CA ALA A 97 23.95 -7.31 -9.64
C ALA A 97 25.08 -6.37 -9.27
N VAL A 98 25.75 -6.59 -8.15
CA VAL A 98 26.91 -5.80 -7.73
C VAL A 98 28.04 -5.89 -8.76
N LEU A 99 28.20 -7.05 -9.40
CA LEU A 99 29.16 -7.26 -10.48
C LEU A 99 28.68 -6.75 -11.86
N ALA A 100 27.53 -6.09 -11.93
CA ALA A 100 26.89 -5.58 -13.14
C ALA A 100 26.65 -6.66 -14.22
N ARG A 101 26.46 -7.92 -13.79
CA ARG A 101 26.17 -9.04 -14.69
C ARG A 101 24.68 -9.16 -14.98
N ASN A 102 23.85 -8.89 -13.97
CA ASN A 102 22.41 -8.92 -14.09
C ASN A 102 21.80 -7.82 -13.19
N PRO A 103 21.13 -6.80 -13.73
CA PRO A 103 20.51 -5.77 -12.90
C PRO A 103 19.42 -6.40 -12.03
N LEU A 104 19.24 -5.85 -10.82
CA LEU A 104 18.18 -6.31 -9.93
C LEU A 104 16.81 -5.99 -10.50
N ALA A 105 15.88 -6.89 -10.25
CA ALA A 105 14.47 -6.65 -10.53
C ALA A 105 13.99 -5.49 -9.66
N THR A 106 13.09 -4.67 -10.21
CA THR A 106 12.34 -3.74 -9.38
C THR A 106 11.38 -4.54 -8.52
N LEU A 107 11.34 -4.25 -7.20
CA LEU A 107 10.39 -4.90 -6.31
C LEU A 107 8.97 -4.70 -6.82
N PRO A 108 8.17 -5.76 -6.97
CA PRO A 108 6.77 -5.62 -7.37
C PRO A 108 6.02 -4.77 -6.34
N GLY A 109 4.92 -4.14 -6.75
CA GLY A 109 3.97 -3.52 -5.82
C GLY A 109 3.49 -4.53 -4.78
N ALA A 110 3.15 -4.08 -3.57
CA ALA A 110 2.45 -4.96 -2.66
C ALA A 110 1.11 -5.40 -3.29
N ARG A 111 0.75 -6.65 -3.06
CA ARG A 111 -0.53 -7.23 -3.51
C ARG A 111 -1.15 -8.06 -2.42
N ILE A 112 -2.42 -8.41 -2.60
CA ILE A 112 -3.07 -9.42 -1.76
C ILE A 112 -2.47 -10.80 -2.06
N ALA A 113 -1.76 -11.37 -1.08
CA ALA A 113 -1.22 -12.72 -1.15
C ALA A 113 -2.29 -13.79 -0.89
N GLY A 114 -3.37 -13.44 -0.19
CA GLY A 114 -4.54 -14.32 -0.07
C GLY A 114 -5.45 -14.01 1.12
N PHE A 115 -6.59 -14.70 1.14
CA PHE A 115 -7.60 -14.63 2.18
C PHE A 115 -7.73 -15.96 2.93
N SER A 116 -8.09 -15.91 4.22
CA SER A 116 -8.52 -17.07 4.99
C SER A 116 -9.67 -16.69 5.92
N PRO A 117 -10.86 -17.30 5.84
CA PRO A 117 -11.30 -18.24 4.81
C PRO A 117 -11.15 -17.68 3.39
N GLY A 118 -10.96 -18.57 2.42
CA GLY A 118 -10.97 -18.23 1.00
C GLY A 118 -12.36 -17.84 0.51
N ASP A 119 -12.44 -17.22 -0.67
CA ASP A 119 -13.73 -16.90 -1.29
C ASP A 119 -14.54 -18.18 -1.54
N GLY A 120 -15.82 -18.14 -1.14
CA GLY A 120 -16.73 -19.27 -1.24
C GLY A 120 -16.41 -20.46 -0.33
N GLU A 121 -15.46 -20.34 0.61
CA GLU A 121 -15.11 -21.43 1.53
C GLU A 121 -16.33 -21.85 2.38
N GLY A 122 -16.61 -23.15 2.40
CA GLY A 122 -17.68 -23.77 3.18
C GLY A 122 -17.18 -24.39 4.48
N ASP A 123 -18.11 -24.86 5.32
CA ASP A 123 -17.81 -25.58 6.57
C ASP A 123 -16.88 -24.81 7.54
N VAL A 124 -16.90 -23.49 7.43
CA VAL A 124 -16.14 -22.59 8.29
C VAL A 124 -16.76 -22.59 9.69
N ALA A 125 -15.92 -22.75 10.71
CA ALA A 125 -16.36 -22.71 12.10
C ALA A 125 -17.02 -21.35 12.43
N VAL A 126 -18.07 -21.36 13.26
CA VAL A 126 -18.77 -20.13 13.70
C VAL A 126 -17.92 -19.18 14.56
N THR A 127 -16.73 -19.61 14.95
CA THR A 127 -15.73 -18.83 15.70
C THR A 127 -14.52 -18.46 14.85
N ARG A 128 -14.54 -18.72 13.54
CA ARG A 128 -13.41 -18.44 12.65
C ARG A 128 -13.29 -16.93 12.44
N GLU A 129 -12.07 -16.42 12.51
CA GLU A 129 -11.66 -15.07 12.09
C GLU A 129 -11.50 -14.98 10.56
N THR A 130 -11.43 -13.77 10.03
CA THR A 130 -11.02 -13.55 8.62
C THR A 130 -9.65 -12.88 8.56
N ILE A 131 -8.78 -13.36 7.70
CA ILE A 131 -7.39 -12.94 7.56
C ILE A 131 -7.17 -12.52 6.12
N VAL A 132 -6.48 -11.40 5.92
CA VAL A 132 -5.89 -11.00 4.64
C VAL A 132 -4.37 -10.98 4.80
N ARG A 133 -3.66 -11.54 3.84
CA ARG A 133 -2.19 -11.55 3.77
C ARG A 133 -1.73 -10.70 2.61
N PHE A 134 -0.64 -9.97 2.81
CA PHE A 134 -0.01 -9.12 1.80
C PHE A 134 1.34 -9.70 1.39
N SER A 135 1.76 -9.45 0.15
CA SER A 135 3.09 -9.88 -0.33
C SER A 135 4.23 -9.03 0.24
N LEU A 136 3.95 -7.77 0.59
CA LEU A 136 4.90 -6.82 1.17
C LEU A 136 4.21 -6.08 2.34
N PRO A 137 4.98 -5.52 3.29
CA PRO A 137 4.42 -4.76 4.39
C PRO A 137 3.64 -3.52 3.91
N LEU A 138 2.58 -3.16 4.62
CA LEU A 138 1.88 -1.89 4.43
C LEU A 138 2.71 -0.71 4.96
N ALA A 139 2.51 0.51 4.43
CA ALA A 139 3.13 1.76 4.91
C ALA A 139 2.98 1.91 6.43
N GLU A 140 3.98 2.43 7.14
CA GLU A 140 3.97 2.51 8.62
C GLU A 140 2.74 3.25 9.18
N ASP A 141 2.27 4.28 8.48
CA ASP A 141 1.14 5.12 8.84
C ASP A 141 -0.22 4.58 8.34
N THR A 142 -0.23 3.46 7.61
CA THR A 142 -1.48 2.81 7.18
C THR A 142 -2.36 2.49 8.39
N ILE A 143 -3.61 2.95 8.32
CA ILE A 143 -4.68 2.67 9.25
C ILE A 143 -5.73 1.83 8.53
N ILE A 144 -6.08 0.68 9.10
CA ILE A 144 -7.22 -0.14 8.64
C ILE A 144 -8.33 0.00 9.67
N ASP A 145 -9.49 0.46 9.21
CA ASP A 145 -10.67 0.71 10.04
C ASP A 145 -11.90 -0.08 9.55
N GLN A 146 -13.05 0.15 10.17
CA GLN A 146 -14.28 -0.57 9.87
C GLN A 146 -14.94 -0.12 8.55
N ASP A 147 -14.49 0.96 7.94
CA ASP A 147 -14.99 1.36 6.62
C ASP A 147 -14.24 0.60 5.53
N SER A 148 -12.92 0.47 5.66
CA SER A 148 -12.11 -0.34 4.74
C SER A 148 -12.23 -1.84 4.97
N PHE A 149 -12.33 -2.34 6.21
CA PHE A 149 -12.39 -3.78 6.48
C PHE A 149 -13.54 -4.18 7.41
N HIS A 150 -14.59 -4.78 6.85
CA HIS A 150 -15.78 -5.15 7.61
C HIS A 150 -16.45 -6.42 7.10
N ALA A 151 -17.33 -6.97 7.94
CA ALA A 151 -18.15 -8.13 7.61
C ALA A 151 -19.63 -7.83 7.79
N GLU A 152 -20.46 -8.43 6.95
CA GLU A 152 -21.90 -8.23 6.92
C GLU A 152 -22.66 -9.56 6.90
N PHE A 153 -23.80 -9.56 7.58
CA PHE A 153 -24.79 -10.64 7.52
C PHE A 153 -26.19 -10.03 7.38
N GLY A 154 -26.95 -10.48 6.37
CA GLY A 154 -28.32 -9.99 6.14
C GLY A 154 -28.41 -8.49 5.87
N GLY A 155 -27.34 -7.86 5.37
CA GLY A 155 -27.28 -6.41 5.12
C GLY A 155 -26.93 -5.56 6.35
N HIS A 156 -26.55 -6.18 7.46
CA HIS A 156 -26.08 -5.50 8.67
C HIS A 156 -24.61 -5.79 8.92
N ARG A 157 -23.83 -4.75 9.29
CA ARG A 157 -22.44 -4.91 9.73
C ARG A 157 -22.39 -5.68 11.05
N LEU A 158 -21.50 -6.67 11.10
CA LEU A 158 -21.20 -7.43 12.30
C LEU A 158 -20.26 -6.64 13.21
N LEU A 159 -20.31 -6.92 14.51
CA LEU A 159 -19.38 -6.31 15.45
C LEU A 159 -18.00 -6.97 15.34
N THR A 160 -16.99 -6.21 14.91
CA THR A 160 -15.64 -6.71 14.64
C THR A 160 -14.55 -5.87 15.29
N ARG A 161 -13.39 -6.49 15.50
CA ARG A 161 -12.12 -5.84 15.83
C ARG A 161 -11.09 -6.18 14.76
N ILE A 162 -10.32 -5.18 14.34
CA ILE A 162 -9.26 -5.33 13.35
C ILE A 162 -7.91 -5.33 14.07
N GLU A 163 -7.02 -6.22 13.67
CA GLU A 163 -5.63 -6.24 14.13
C GLU A 163 -4.69 -6.38 12.93
N LEU A 164 -3.83 -5.37 12.76
CA LEU A 164 -2.68 -5.45 11.84
C LEU A 164 -1.50 -6.09 12.59
N SER A 165 -0.83 -7.04 11.95
CA SER A 165 0.38 -7.65 12.48
C SER A 165 1.54 -6.65 12.58
N SER A 166 2.51 -6.93 13.45
CA SER A 166 3.69 -6.07 13.62
C SER A 166 4.57 -6.00 12.38
N ASP A 167 4.61 -7.07 11.58
CA ASP A 167 5.28 -7.11 10.27
C ASP A 167 4.46 -6.44 9.15
N ARG A 168 3.24 -5.97 9.47
CA ARG A 168 2.29 -5.32 8.57
C ARG A 168 1.95 -6.11 7.31
N GLN A 169 2.20 -7.43 7.29
CA GLN A 169 1.89 -8.32 6.16
C GLN A 169 0.62 -9.15 6.39
N LYS A 170 -0.08 -8.95 7.50
CA LYS A 170 -1.31 -9.66 7.83
C LYS A 170 -2.28 -8.78 8.60
N VAL A 171 -3.50 -8.68 8.11
CA VAL A 171 -4.61 -8.10 8.88
C VAL A 171 -5.62 -9.17 9.24
N THR A 172 -6.07 -9.17 10.49
CA THR A 172 -7.09 -10.10 11.00
C THR A 172 -8.33 -9.32 11.43
N LEU A 173 -9.49 -9.76 10.94
CA LEU A 173 -10.82 -9.35 11.38
C LEU A 173 -11.36 -10.38 12.37
N PHE A 174 -11.38 -10.00 13.64
CA PHE A 174 -11.98 -10.77 14.72
C PHE A 174 -13.46 -10.43 14.84
N TYR A 175 -14.31 -11.46 14.82
CA TYR A 175 -15.72 -11.31 15.17
C TYR A 175 -15.87 -11.27 16.69
N LEU A 176 -16.54 -10.22 17.19
CA LEU A 176 -16.78 -10.04 18.62
C LEU A 176 -18.04 -10.77 19.10
N GLU A 177 -18.74 -11.42 18.18
CA GLU A 177 -19.85 -12.32 18.42
C GLU A 177 -19.67 -13.60 17.58
N ARG A 178 -20.35 -14.68 17.97
CA ARG A 178 -20.32 -15.91 17.16
C ARG A 178 -21.07 -15.68 15.87
N LEU A 179 -20.50 -16.16 14.77
CA LEU A 179 -21.16 -16.14 13.48
C LEU A 179 -22.43 -17.00 13.51
N PRO A 180 -23.52 -16.57 12.85
CA PRO A 180 -24.70 -17.41 12.70
C PRO A 180 -24.37 -18.73 11.99
N SER A 181 -24.95 -19.83 12.47
CA SER A 181 -24.77 -21.14 11.83
C SER A 181 -25.43 -21.17 10.45
N SER A 182 -24.79 -21.84 9.49
CA SER A 182 -25.32 -22.00 8.13
C SER A 182 -25.67 -20.68 7.44
N ALA A 183 -24.86 -19.64 7.69
CA ALA A 183 -25.01 -18.32 7.12
C ALA A 183 -23.96 -18.04 6.05
N ARG A 184 -24.30 -17.14 5.12
CA ARG A 184 -23.34 -16.51 4.22
C ARG A 184 -22.93 -15.17 4.82
N ILE A 185 -21.65 -15.05 5.17
CA ILE A 185 -21.03 -13.80 5.60
C ILE A 185 -20.37 -13.16 4.37
N ARG A 186 -20.62 -11.87 4.16
CA ARG A 186 -19.87 -11.09 3.18
C ARG A 186 -18.78 -10.34 3.92
N VAL A 187 -17.53 -10.52 3.54
CA VAL A 187 -16.42 -9.71 4.03
C VAL A 187 -15.99 -8.79 2.91
N THR A 188 -15.84 -7.51 3.23
CA THR A 188 -15.39 -6.48 2.31
C THR A 188 -14.08 -5.94 2.83
N PHE A 189 -13.06 -5.94 1.97
CA PHE A 189 -11.82 -5.24 2.22
C PHE A 189 -11.56 -4.27 1.05
N ASP A 190 -11.73 -2.98 1.33
CA ASP A 190 -11.51 -1.88 0.40
C ASP A 190 -10.10 -1.31 0.59
N GLY A 191 -9.38 -1.23 -0.51
CA GLY A 191 -7.95 -0.94 -0.55
C GLY A 191 -7.57 0.43 -1.10
N ALA A 192 -8.55 1.24 -1.50
CA ALA A 192 -8.31 2.41 -2.35
C ALA A 192 -7.26 3.40 -1.82
N ASP A 193 -7.12 3.52 -0.49
CA ASP A 193 -6.17 4.44 0.18
C ASP A 193 -5.07 3.69 0.95
N ILE A 194 -4.90 2.39 0.72
CA ILE A 194 -3.90 1.56 1.41
C ILE A 194 -2.63 1.51 0.57
N LYS A 195 -1.51 1.81 1.23
CA LYS A 195 -0.18 1.85 0.61
C LYS A 195 0.78 0.82 1.18
N ASP A 196 1.76 0.45 0.39
CA ASP A 196 2.89 -0.38 0.82
C ASP A 196 3.97 0.43 1.55
N PHE A 197 4.97 -0.26 2.11
CA PHE A 197 6.06 0.37 2.86
C PHE A 197 6.91 1.36 2.03
N LEU A 198 6.78 1.34 0.71
CA LEU A 198 7.39 2.29 -0.22
C LEU A 198 6.43 3.43 -0.62
N ASP A 199 5.29 3.55 0.07
CA ASP A 199 4.24 4.55 -0.15
C ASP A 199 3.57 4.45 -1.55
N ARG A 200 3.67 3.27 -2.17
CA ARG A 200 3.00 2.91 -3.44
C ARG A 200 1.62 2.34 -3.18
N ASP A 201 0.69 2.57 -4.10
CA ASP A 201 -0.65 1.97 -4.00
C ASP A 201 -0.56 0.45 -4.20
N ILE A 202 -1.42 -0.29 -3.50
CA ILE A 202 -1.42 -1.75 -3.50
C ILE A 202 -2.25 -2.27 -4.67
N ASP A 203 -1.81 -3.37 -5.27
CA ASP A 203 -2.63 -4.14 -6.20
C ASP A 203 -3.65 -5.00 -5.43
N PHE A 204 -4.88 -4.48 -5.34
CA PHE A 204 -5.99 -5.15 -4.66
C PHE A 204 -6.74 -6.13 -5.55
N ASN A 205 -6.70 -5.94 -6.86
CA ASN A 205 -7.51 -6.67 -7.82
C ASN A 205 -6.73 -7.83 -8.50
N GLY A 206 -5.42 -7.88 -8.31
CA GLY A 206 -4.52 -8.92 -8.80
C GLY A 206 -4.17 -8.80 -10.27
N ASP A 207 -4.23 -7.59 -10.86
CA ASP A 207 -3.89 -7.33 -12.27
C ASP A 207 -2.46 -6.82 -12.48
N ASP A 208 -1.62 -6.89 -11.43
CA ASP A 208 -0.25 -6.39 -11.39
C ASP A 208 -0.16 -4.87 -11.64
N ALA A 209 -1.27 -4.12 -11.49
CA ALA A 209 -1.29 -2.68 -11.47
C ALA A 209 -1.75 -2.15 -10.09
N PRO A 210 -1.22 -1.00 -9.64
CA PRO A 210 -1.75 -0.35 -8.43
C PRO A 210 -3.20 0.10 -8.64
N GLY A 211 -4.11 -0.22 -7.70
CA GLY A 211 -5.51 0.22 -7.73
C GLY A 211 -6.55 -0.84 -7.34
#